data_AF-A0A151S227-F1
#
_entry.id   AF-A0A151S227-F1
#
_cell.length_a   1.000
_cell.length_b   1.000
_cell.length_c   1.000
_cell.angle_alpha   90.00
_cell.angle_beta   90.00
_cell.angle_gamma   90.00
#
_symmetry.space_group_name_H-M   'P 1'
#
loop_
_entity.id
_entity.type
_entity.pdbx_description
1 polymer ?
#
loop_
_entity_poly.entity_id
_entity_poly.type
_entity_poly.pdbx_seq_one_letter_code
_entity_poly.pdbx_strand_id
1 'polypeptide(L)'
;MSIDSLNFNAHVFGNIFGQKKKLEAGLRGIQRALENIDSTHLVILKGDLLCAYEDVLFQEETLWFQKSKEKWVKLGNRNSFFFHVQTIGRKKNKIHELFLPLNEWCTNAYMLPTKAMTYFKNLVGLVSK
;
A
#
# COMPACT_ATOMS: atom_id res chain seq x y z
N MET A 1 -4.05 2.06 -6.61
CA MET A 1 -2.74 2.12 -5.92
C MET A 1 -1.97 3.30 -6.52
N SER A 2 -1.37 4.17 -5.70
CA SER A 2 -0.49 5.24 -6.24
C SER A 2 0.76 4.60 -6.82
N ILE A 3 1.21 5.06 -7.98
CA ILE A 3 2.40 4.53 -8.66
C ILE A 3 3.66 4.66 -7.76
N ASP A 4 3.69 5.71 -6.93
CA ASP A 4 4.81 6.05 -6.06
C ASP A 4 4.99 5.03 -4.93
N SER A 5 3.89 4.50 -4.38
CA SER A 5 3.95 3.49 -3.32
C SER A 5 4.44 2.14 -3.84
N LEU A 6 4.19 1.82 -5.11
CA LEU A 6 4.70 0.61 -5.76
C LEU A 6 6.19 0.74 -6.05
N ASN A 7 6.63 1.90 -6.54
CA ASN A 7 8.05 2.20 -6.76
C ASN A 7 8.85 2.21 -5.43
N PHE A 8 8.30 2.78 -4.36
CA PHE A 8 8.92 2.76 -3.04
C PHE A 8 9.07 1.32 -2.49
N ASN A 9 8.02 0.51 -2.57
CA ASN A 9 8.09 -0.90 -2.14
C ASN A 9 9.12 -1.70 -2.95
N ALA A 10 9.22 -1.45 -4.26
CA ALA A 10 10.20 -2.11 -5.11
C ALA A 10 11.64 -1.65 -4.80
N HIS A 11 11.86 -0.35 -4.55
CA HIS A 11 13.20 0.22 -4.34
C HIS A 11 13.72 0.10 -2.90
N VAL A 12 12.85 0.11 -1.90
CA VAL A 12 13.28 0.09 -0.48
C VAL A 12 13.25 -1.32 0.12
N PHE A 13 12.29 -2.14 -0.27
CA PHE A 13 12.07 -3.44 0.37
C PHE A 13 12.10 -4.63 -0.60
N GLY A 14 12.22 -4.42 -1.91
CA GLY A 14 12.34 -5.52 -2.87
C GLY A 14 11.12 -6.44 -2.90
N ASN A 15 9.94 -5.90 -3.23
CA ASN A 15 8.67 -6.65 -3.34
C ASN A 15 8.35 -7.52 -2.11
N ILE A 16 8.00 -6.84 -1.00
CA ILE A 16 7.58 -7.45 0.28
C ILE A 16 6.57 -8.58 0.08
N PHE A 17 5.51 -8.38 -0.71
CA PHE A 17 4.45 -9.37 -0.90
C PHE A 17 4.97 -10.65 -1.60
N GLY A 18 5.89 -10.48 -2.55
CA GLY A 18 6.55 -11.61 -3.21
C GLY A 18 7.46 -12.39 -2.24
N GLN A 19 8.22 -11.69 -1.41
CA GLN A 19 9.10 -12.30 -0.41
C GLN A 19 8.29 -13.04 0.66
N LYS A 20 7.22 -12.42 1.17
CA LYS A 20 6.27 -13.02 2.12
C LYS A 20 5.73 -14.36 1.60
N LYS A 21 5.21 -14.37 0.36
CA LYS A 21 4.67 -15.59 -0.26
C LYS A 21 5.70 -16.71 -0.40
N LYS A 22 6.96 -16.36 -0.71
CA LYS A 22 8.07 -17.33 -0.77
C LYS A 22 8.38 -17.92 0.60
N LEU A 23 8.47 -17.09 1.63
CA LEU A 23 8.74 -17.53 3.01
C LEU A 23 7.62 -18.42 3.55
N GLU A 24 6.35 -18.04 3.33
CA GLU A 24 5.21 -18.89 3.70
C GLU A 24 5.24 -20.26 3.01
N ALA A 25 5.63 -20.30 1.72
CA ALA A 25 5.77 -21.56 1.00
C ALA A 25 6.91 -22.42 1.57
N GLY A 26 8.05 -21.81 1.90
CA GLY A 26 9.17 -22.48 2.56
C GLY A 26 8.80 -23.04 3.92
N LEU A 27 8.15 -22.24 4.78
CA LEU A 27 7.67 -22.66 6.10
C LEU A 27 6.69 -23.84 6.00
N ARG A 28 5.75 -23.81 5.04
CA ARG A 28 4.85 -24.95 4.78
C ARG A 28 5.61 -26.21 4.35
N GLY A 29 6.63 -26.06 3.52
CA GLY A 29 7.47 -27.17 3.07
C GLY A 29 8.24 -27.81 4.23
N ILE A 30 8.87 -27.00 5.08
CA ILE A 30 9.62 -27.50 6.25
C ILE A 30 8.68 -28.15 7.27
N GLN A 31 7.51 -27.56 7.51
CA GLN A 31 6.52 -28.15 8.42
C GLN A 31 6.11 -29.56 7.97
N ARG A 32 5.82 -29.74 6.66
CA ARG A 32 5.52 -31.06 6.07
C ARG A 32 6.69 -32.03 6.15
N ALA A 33 7.91 -31.55 6.00
CA ALA A 33 9.09 -32.41 6.11
C ALA A 33 9.27 -32.90 7.56
N LEU A 34 9.10 -32.01 8.53
CA LEU A 34 9.17 -32.33 9.97
C LEU A 34 8.05 -33.27 10.45
N GLU A 35 6.89 -33.30 9.80
CA GLU A 35 5.83 -34.28 10.08
C GLU A 35 6.27 -35.73 9.80
N ASN A 36 7.28 -35.91 8.94
CA ASN A 36 7.74 -37.24 8.50
C ASN A 36 9.14 -37.58 9.01
N ILE A 37 9.98 -36.57 9.29
CA ILE A 37 11.38 -36.74 9.66
C ILE A 37 11.75 -35.72 10.73
N ASP A 38 12.16 -36.21 11.90
CA ASP A 38 12.80 -35.37 12.91
C ASP A 38 14.24 -35.06 12.49
N SER A 39 14.49 -33.79 12.18
CA SER A 39 15.80 -33.29 11.77
C SER A 39 16.10 -31.98 12.46
N THR A 40 17.17 -31.96 13.26
CA THR A 40 17.66 -30.75 13.93
C THR A 40 17.96 -29.63 12.93
N HIS A 41 18.49 -29.98 11.75
CA HIS A 41 18.75 -29.02 10.69
C HIS A 41 17.45 -28.38 10.17
N LEU A 42 16.38 -29.16 9.97
CA LEU A 42 15.08 -28.62 9.57
C LEU A 42 14.45 -27.73 10.64
N VAL A 43 14.66 -28.03 11.92
CA VAL A 43 14.21 -27.19 13.04
C VAL A 43 14.95 -25.84 13.06
N ILE A 44 16.27 -25.85 12.87
CA ILE A 44 17.07 -24.62 12.79
C ILE A 44 16.62 -23.77 11.59
N LEU A 45 16.50 -24.40 10.42
CA LEU A 45 16.07 -23.73 9.20
C LEU A 45 14.64 -23.15 9.34
N LYS A 46 13.73 -23.85 10.04
CA LYS A 46 12.41 -23.31 10.38
C LYS A 46 12.52 -22.03 11.20
N GLY A 47 13.42 -22.00 12.19
CA GLY A 47 13.70 -20.83 13.01
C GLY A 47 14.17 -19.64 12.16
N ASP A 48 15.15 -19.86 11.30
CA ASP A 48 15.68 -18.81 10.41
C ASP A 48 14.61 -18.25 9.47
N LEU A 49 13.77 -19.12 8.90
CA LEU A 49 12.65 -18.69 8.04
C LEU A 49 11.58 -17.92 8.82
N LEU A 50 11.33 -18.27 10.08
CA LEU A 50 10.40 -17.53 10.93
C LEU A 50 10.93 -16.13 11.24
N CYS A 51 12.21 -15.99 11.60
CA CYS A 51 12.82 -14.67 11.80
C CYS A 51 12.73 -13.81 10.54
N ALA A 52 13.09 -14.35 9.38
CA ALA A 52 12.97 -13.64 8.10
C ALA A 52 11.51 -13.27 7.78
N TYR A 53 10.54 -14.11 8.17
CA TYR A 53 9.12 -13.84 7.97
C TYR A 53 8.61 -12.70 8.88
N GLU A 54 9.07 -12.64 10.13
CA GLU A 54 8.76 -11.55 11.05
C GLU A 54 9.28 -10.19 10.54
N ASP A 55 10.50 -10.17 10.00
CA ASP A 55 11.07 -8.95 9.39
C ASP A 55 10.21 -8.46 8.21
N VAL A 56 9.76 -9.37 7.35
CA VAL A 56 8.89 -9.04 6.21
C VAL A 56 7.52 -8.53 6.67
N LEU A 57 6.96 -9.09 7.75
CA LEU A 57 5.71 -8.58 8.33
C LEU A 57 5.87 -7.17 8.90
N PHE A 58 7.00 -6.87 9.53
CA PHE A 58 7.30 -5.53 10.04
C PHE A 58 7.42 -4.50 8.90
N GLN A 59 8.06 -4.87 7.79
CA GLN A 59 8.13 -4.03 6.60
C GLN A 59 6.74 -3.80 5.97
N GLU A 60 5.92 -4.85 5.91
CA GLU A 60 4.54 -4.76 5.42
C GLU A 60 3.71 -3.80 6.30
N GLU A 61 3.81 -3.91 7.62
CA GLU A 61 3.16 -3.00 8.58
C GLU A 61 3.60 -1.54 8.36
N THR A 62 4.90 -1.31 8.19
CA THR A 62 5.47 0.01 7.90
C THR A 62 4.94 0.59 6.58
N LEU A 63 4.85 -0.24 5.54
CA LEU A 63 4.27 0.17 4.25
C LEU A 63 2.81 0.57 4.42
N TRP A 64 2.03 -0.21 5.18
CA TRP A 64 0.62 0.11 5.42
C TRP A 64 0.44 1.36 6.27
N PHE A 65 1.30 1.59 7.26
CA PHE A 65 1.33 2.82 8.05
C PHE A 65 1.57 4.07 7.18
N GLN A 66 2.59 4.03 6.31
CA GLN A 66 2.84 5.14 5.39
C GLN A 66 1.65 5.40 4.47
N LYS A 67 0.98 4.34 4.01
CA LYS A 67 -0.18 4.45 3.13
C LYS A 67 -1.44 4.93 3.86
N SER A 68 -1.64 4.60 5.14
CA SER A 68 -2.82 5.01 5.90
C SER A 68 -2.80 6.49 6.28
N LYS A 69 -1.66 7.20 6.22
CA LYS A 69 -1.55 8.64 6.59
C LYS A 69 -2.11 8.96 8.00
N GLU A 70 -2.20 7.96 8.88
CA GLU A 70 -2.85 8.09 10.17
C GLU A 70 -1.87 8.63 11.23
N LYS A 71 -2.33 9.57 12.07
CA LYS A 71 -1.47 10.32 13.03
C LYS A 71 -1.31 9.66 14.41
N TRP A 72 -1.85 8.46 14.65
CA TRP A 72 -1.90 7.89 16.00
C TRP A 72 -1.17 6.56 16.14
N VAL A 73 0.05 6.65 16.68
CA VAL A 73 0.71 5.60 17.47
C VAL A 73 0.18 5.73 18.90
N LYS A 74 -0.90 5.03 19.23
CA LYS A 74 -1.22 4.66 20.61
C LYS A 74 -2.06 3.39 20.59
N LEU A 75 -1.36 2.25 20.53
CA LEU A 75 -1.71 0.95 21.11
C LEU A 75 -1.01 -0.10 20.25
N GLY A 76 -0.06 -0.81 20.86
CA GLY A 76 0.75 -1.86 20.25
C GLY A 76 -0.04 -3.12 19.91
N ASN A 77 -1.16 -2.96 19.22
CA ASN A 77 -1.83 -4.06 18.57
C ASN A 77 -1.46 -4.02 17.09
N ARG A 78 -0.79 -5.08 16.63
CA ARG A 78 -0.38 -5.39 15.24
C ARG A 78 -1.60 -5.55 14.32
N ASN A 79 -2.54 -4.62 14.34
CA ASN A 79 -3.81 -4.71 13.64
C ASN A 79 -3.63 -4.21 12.19
N SER A 80 -2.75 -4.88 11.44
CA SER A 80 -2.51 -4.62 10.02
C SER A 80 -3.80 -4.75 9.21
N PHE A 81 -4.74 -5.62 9.63
CA PHE A 81 -6.05 -5.77 9.02
C PHE A 81 -6.86 -4.47 9.02
N PHE A 82 -6.90 -3.73 10.13
CA PHE A 82 -7.61 -2.46 10.21
C PHE A 82 -7.08 -1.45 9.19
N PHE A 83 -5.75 -1.26 9.15
CA PHE A 83 -5.11 -0.35 8.20
C PHE A 83 -5.25 -0.83 6.75
N HIS A 84 -5.24 -2.14 6.53
CA HIS A 84 -5.41 -2.76 5.22
C HIS A 84 -6.83 -2.52 4.69
N VAL A 85 -7.86 -2.73 5.52
CA VAL A 85 -9.26 -2.46 5.17
C VAL A 85 -9.50 -0.97 4.96
N GLN A 86 -8.98 -0.12 5.84
CA GLN A 86 -9.09 1.33 5.71
C GLN A 86 -8.40 1.85 4.44
N THR A 87 -7.22 1.30 4.09
CA THR A 87 -6.49 1.68 2.87
C THR A 87 -7.18 1.19 1.60
N ILE A 88 -7.72 -0.04 1.58
CA ILE A 88 -8.54 -0.55 0.46
C ILE A 88 -9.82 0.28 0.31
N GLY A 89 -10.47 0.61 1.43
CA GLY A 89 -11.75 1.31 1.49
C GLY A 89 -11.70 2.79 1.09
N ARG A 90 -10.51 3.36 0.83
CA ARG A 90 -10.40 4.71 0.28
C ARG A 90 -11.01 4.74 -1.12
N LYS A 91 -12.24 5.28 -1.21
CA LYS A 91 -12.81 5.81 -2.45
C LYS A 91 -11.72 6.66 -3.11
N LYS A 92 -11.40 6.37 -4.37
CA LYS A 92 -10.63 7.31 -5.21
C LYS A 92 -11.31 8.66 -5.07
N ASN A 93 -10.57 9.72 -4.73
CA ASN A 93 -11.09 11.09 -4.66
C ASN A 93 -11.69 11.45 -6.02
N LYS A 94 -12.96 11.15 -6.21
CA LYS A 94 -13.67 11.40 -7.44
C LYS A 94 -14.27 12.78 -7.27
N ILE A 95 -13.79 13.72 -8.06
CA ILE A 95 -14.34 15.06 -8.12
C ILE A 95 -15.69 14.91 -8.82
N HIS A 96 -16.77 15.09 -8.08
CA HIS A 96 -18.13 15.02 -8.60
C HIS A 96 -18.58 16.36 -9.16
N GLU A 97 -18.10 17.46 -8.56
CA GLU A 97 -18.53 18.81 -8.89
C GLU A 97 -17.34 19.77 -8.77
N LEU A 98 -17.31 20.80 -9.61
CA LEU A 98 -16.36 21.91 -9.55
C LEU A 98 -17.11 23.23 -9.50
N PHE A 99 -16.72 24.10 -8.58
CA PHE A 99 -17.23 25.46 -8.52
C PHE A 99 -16.43 26.36 -9.45
N LEU A 100 -17.11 26.98 -10.42
CA LEU A 100 -16.48 27.80 -11.45
C LEU A 100 -16.49 29.29 -11.07
N PRO A 101 -15.54 30.10 -11.60
CA PRO A 101 -15.46 31.55 -11.35
C PRO A 101 -16.71 32.36 -11.76
N LEU A 102 -17.62 31.79 -12.56
CA LEU A 102 -18.90 32.40 -12.95
C LEU A 102 -20.02 32.14 -11.93
N ASN A 103 -19.69 31.69 -10.71
CA ASN A 103 -20.65 31.34 -9.66
C ASN A 103 -21.56 30.15 -10.04
N GLU A 104 -21.07 29.28 -10.92
CA GLU A 104 -21.78 28.12 -11.46
C GLU A 104 -21.14 26.81 -11.01
N TRP A 105 -21.98 25.81 -10.71
CA TRP A 105 -21.53 24.45 -10.42
C TRP A 105 -21.46 23.61 -11.69
N CYS A 106 -20.31 23.02 -11.96
CA CYS A 106 -20.15 22.03 -13.03
C CYS A 106 -20.28 20.63 -12.44
N THR A 107 -21.38 19.95 -12.75
CA THR A 107 -21.68 18.57 -12.33
C THR A 107 -21.47 17.54 -13.44
N ASN A 108 -21.28 18.01 -14.68
CA ASN A 108 -21.13 17.14 -15.85
C ASN A 108 -19.75 16.47 -15.87
N ALA A 109 -19.74 15.16 -15.66
CA ALA A 109 -18.54 14.32 -15.61
C ALA A 109 -17.62 14.44 -16.85
N TYR A 110 -18.14 14.76 -18.03
CA TYR A 110 -17.35 14.96 -19.24
C TYR A 110 -16.69 16.34 -19.31
N MET A 111 -17.30 17.34 -18.67
CA MET A 111 -16.80 18.73 -18.67
C MET A 111 -15.83 19.00 -17.52
N LEU A 112 -15.93 18.25 -16.43
CA LEU A 112 -15.07 18.37 -15.25
C LEU A 112 -13.56 18.34 -15.58
N PRO A 113 -13.03 17.40 -16.39
CA PRO A 113 -11.60 17.36 -16.70
C PRO A 113 -11.13 18.59 -17.46
N THR A 114 -11.91 19.02 -18.47
CA THR A 114 -11.60 20.18 -19.30
C THR A 114 -11.61 21.47 -18.46
N LYS A 115 -12.64 21.66 -17.63
CA LYS A 115 -12.74 22.83 -16.75
C LYS A 115 -11.63 22.87 -15.71
N ALA A 116 -11.28 21.73 -15.10
CA ALA A 116 -10.15 21.63 -14.19
C ALA A 116 -8.82 21.97 -14.88
N MET A 117 -8.55 21.41 -16.06
CA MET A 117 -7.35 21.71 -16.83
C MET A 117 -7.25 23.20 -17.19
N THR A 118 -8.34 23.81 -17.65
CA THR A 118 -8.37 25.25 -17.97
C THR A 118 -8.09 26.10 -16.74
N TYR A 119 -8.74 25.79 -15.61
CA TYR A 119 -8.50 26.50 -14.35
C TYR A 119 -7.02 26.43 -13.95
N PHE A 120 -6.43 25.24 -13.92
CA PHE A 120 -5.03 25.08 -13.52
C PHE A 120 -4.07 25.73 -14.52
N LYS A 121 -4.31 25.62 -15.84
CA LYS A 121 -3.51 26.33 -16.86
C LYS A 121 -3.52 27.84 -16.64
N ASN A 122 -4.68 28.41 -16.31
CA ASN A 122 -4.79 29.83 -16.00
C ASN A 122 -4.10 30.18 -14.67
N LEU A 123 -4.24 29.33 -13.65
CA LEU A 123 -3.60 29.52 -12.35
C LEU A 123 -2.07 29.53 -12.45
N VAL A 124 -1.49 28.64 -13.26
CA VAL A 124 -0.03 28.53 -13.44
C VAL A 124 0.51 29.39 -14.59
N GLY A 125 -0.34 30.18 -15.26
CA GLY A 125 0.09 31.08 -16.34
C GLY A 125 0.57 30.39 -17.62
N LEU A 126 0.15 29.14 -17.89
CA LEU A 126 0.52 28.38 -19.09
C LEU A 126 -0.29 28.78 -20.34
N VAL A 127 -1.14 29.80 -20.25
CA VAL A 127 -1.78 30.40 -21.42
C VAL A 127 -0.89 31.53 -21.89
N SER A 128 -0.08 31.26 -22.92
CA SER A 128 0.66 32.30 -23.64
C SER A 128 -0.32 33.37 -24.13
N LYS A 129 0.09 34.63 -23.97
CA LYS A 129 -0.57 35.82 -24.54
C LYS A 129 -0.88 35.65 -26.03
#